data_AF-A0A5D3J0N1-F1
#
_entry.id   AF-A0A5D3J0N1-F1
#
_cell.length_a   1.000
_cell.length_b   1.000
_cell.length_c   1.000
_cell.angle_alpha   90.00
_cell.angle_beta   90.00
_cell.angle_gamma   90.00
#
_symmetry.space_group_name_H-M   'P 1'
#
loop_
_entity.id
_entity.type
_entity.pdbx_description
1 polymer ?
#
loop_
_entity_poly.entity_id
_entity_poly.type
_entity_poly.pdbx_seq_one_letter_code
_entity_poly.pdbx_strand_id
1 'polypeptide(L)'
;IAAIVEGGDATVIANSIRGVKGQGVTPYGSTVIVVPDKYGNPHSVGFSRPVDVPIYVKITIEPLTGYTSQVGEEIKAAVSAYINSLAIGASVLLSRVYSPANLGVVSGGNARYYDITELLIGTSAGGVAAANVDIAFDQSASCAVSNINLVVS
;
A
#
# COMPACT_ATOMS: atom_id res chain seq x y z
N ILE A 1 -10.64 -18.27 13.64
CA ILE A 1 -9.54 -17.71 12.82
C ILE A 1 -10.14 -16.71 11.85
N ALA A 2 -9.52 -15.54 11.70
CA ALA A 2 -9.85 -14.56 10.66
C ALA A 2 -8.60 -14.40 9.79
N ALA A 3 -8.76 -14.56 8.48
CA ALA A 3 -7.69 -14.43 7.51
C ALA A 3 -7.98 -13.25 6.59
N ILE A 4 -6.99 -12.36 6.43
CA ILE A 4 -7.04 -11.27 5.46
C ILE A 4 -6.10 -11.63 4.32
N VAL A 5 -6.66 -11.76 3.12
CA VAL A 5 -5.94 -12.30 1.98
C VAL A 5 -5.99 -11.32 0.82
N GLU A 6 -4.80 -10.95 0.34
CA GLU A 6 -4.60 -10.11 -0.84
C GLU A 6 -4.46 -10.96 -2.10
N GLY A 7 -5.08 -10.54 -3.21
CA GLY A 7 -5.01 -11.26 -4.48
C GLY A 7 -5.63 -12.66 -4.45
N GLY A 8 -5.24 -13.50 -5.42
CA GLY A 8 -5.60 -14.92 -5.51
C GLY A 8 -7.07 -15.25 -5.84
N ASP A 9 -7.29 -16.48 -6.31
CA ASP A 9 -8.63 -17.04 -6.53
C ASP A 9 -9.29 -17.41 -5.19
N ALA A 10 -10.53 -16.98 -5.01
CA ALA A 10 -11.28 -17.15 -3.77
C ALA A 10 -11.48 -18.63 -3.39
N THR A 11 -11.63 -19.50 -4.39
CA THR A 11 -11.84 -20.95 -4.19
C THR A 11 -10.54 -21.63 -3.79
N VAL A 12 -9.41 -21.25 -4.39
CA VAL A 12 -8.09 -21.75 -4.00
C VAL A 12 -7.75 -21.34 -2.57
N ILE A 13 -7.98 -20.07 -2.21
CA ILE A 13 -7.75 -19.54 -0.86
C ILE A 13 -8.60 -20.30 0.17
N ALA A 14 -9.90 -20.47 -0.10
CA ALA A 14 -10.80 -21.19 0.79
C ALA A 14 -10.40 -22.67 0.97
N ASN A 15 -9.92 -23.32 -0.10
CA ASN A 15 -9.39 -24.68 -0.02
C ASN A 15 -8.13 -24.76 0.85
N SER A 16 -7.19 -23.84 0.69
CA SER A 16 -5.96 -23.80 1.50
C SER A 16 -6.27 -23.57 2.98
N ILE A 17 -7.15 -22.62 3.32
CA ILE A 17 -7.58 -22.36 4.70
C ILE A 17 -8.24 -23.60 5.30
N ARG A 18 -9.09 -24.30 4.55
CA ARG A 18 -9.71 -25.56 4.99
C ARG A 18 -8.68 -26.66 5.28
N GLY A 19 -7.59 -26.71 4.51
CA GLY A 19 -6.52 -27.70 4.68
C GLY A 19 -5.67 -27.48 5.93
N VAL A 20 -5.50 -26.23 6.37
CA VAL A 20 -4.63 -25.87 7.51
C VAL A 20 -5.40 -25.59 8.81
N LYS A 21 -6.71 -25.33 8.74
CA LYS A 21 -7.51 -25.05 9.95
C LYS A 21 -7.58 -26.27 10.87
N GLY A 22 -7.67 -26.00 12.17
CA GLY A 22 -8.03 -27.03 13.15
C GLY A 22 -9.40 -27.65 12.88
N GLN A 23 -9.55 -28.93 13.22
CA GLN A 23 -10.85 -29.60 13.19
C GLN A 23 -11.83 -28.89 14.13
N GLY A 24 -13.09 -28.77 13.71
CA GLY A 24 -14.13 -28.08 14.49
C GLY A 24 -14.10 -26.53 14.47
N VAL A 25 -13.11 -25.90 13.81
CA VAL A 25 -13.05 -24.44 13.68
C VAL A 25 -13.68 -24.00 12.35
N THR A 26 -14.52 -22.96 12.39
CA THR A 26 -15.08 -22.29 11.21
C THR A 26 -14.32 -20.98 10.98
N PRO A 27 -13.59 -20.83 9.86
CA PRO A 27 -12.94 -19.58 9.50
C PRO A 27 -13.96 -18.47 9.27
N TYR A 28 -13.71 -17.29 9.84
CA TYR A 28 -14.58 -16.12 9.74
C TYR A 28 -14.02 -15.11 8.72
N GLY A 29 -14.90 -14.45 7.99
CA GLY A 29 -14.55 -13.37 7.07
C GLY A 29 -15.78 -12.82 6.34
N SER A 30 -15.60 -11.68 5.67
CA SER A 30 -16.67 -11.03 4.89
C SER A 30 -17.01 -11.79 3.60
N THR A 31 -16.05 -12.56 3.05
CA THR A 31 -16.26 -13.46 1.92
C THR A 31 -16.33 -14.89 2.42
N VAL A 32 -17.44 -15.57 2.16
CA VAL A 32 -17.64 -16.97 2.55
C VAL A 32 -17.76 -17.82 1.30
N ILE A 33 -16.88 -18.82 1.17
CA ILE A 33 -16.92 -19.81 0.09
C ILE A 33 -17.23 -21.18 0.69
N VAL A 34 -18.15 -21.89 0.05
CA VAL A 34 -18.49 -23.26 0.43
C VAL A 34 -17.57 -24.21 -0.34
N VAL A 35 -16.76 -24.95 0.41
CA VAL A 35 -15.80 -25.92 -0.13
C VAL A 35 -16.20 -27.32 0.31
N PRO A 36 -16.50 -28.25 -0.61
CA PRO A 36 -16.83 -29.62 -0.25
C PRO A 36 -15.61 -30.40 0.27
N ASP A 37 -15.84 -31.35 1.16
CA ASP A 37 -14.82 -32.33 1.54
C ASP A 37 -14.69 -33.50 0.55
N LYS A 38 -13.80 -34.46 0.84
CA LYS A 38 -13.59 -35.67 0.03
C LYS A 38 -14.86 -36.52 -0.11
N TYR A 39 -15.81 -36.38 0.80
CA TYR A 39 -17.07 -37.10 0.84
C TYR A 39 -18.25 -36.24 0.35
N GLY A 40 -17.98 -35.02 -0.14
CA GLY A 40 -18.98 -34.10 -0.68
C GLY A 40 -19.72 -33.25 0.36
N ASN A 41 -19.37 -33.32 1.65
CA ASN A 41 -20.04 -32.48 2.65
C ASN A 41 -19.61 -31.02 2.50
N PRO A 42 -20.54 -30.05 2.50
CA PRO A 42 -20.21 -28.64 2.35
C PRO A 42 -19.60 -28.07 3.63
N HIS A 43 -18.46 -27.37 3.51
CA HIS A 43 -17.84 -26.62 4.60
C HIS A 43 -17.75 -25.14 4.23
N SER A 44 -18.32 -24.28 5.07
CA SER A 44 -18.18 -22.83 4.88
C SER A 44 -16.82 -22.35 5.38
N VAL A 45 -16.10 -21.61 4.54
CA VAL A 45 -14.79 -21.04 4.84
C VAL A 45 -14.85 -19.54 4.59
N GLY A 46 -14.77 -18.75 5.67
CA GLY A 46 -14.71 -17.30 5.62
C GLY A 46 -13.27 -16.77 5.55
N PHE A 47 -13.06 -15.76 4.71
CA PHE A 47 -11.88 -14.90 4.69
C PHE A 47 -12.29 -13.48 4.29
N SER A 48 -11.46 -12.48 4.60
CA SER A 48 -11.71 -11.08 4.22
C SER A 48 -10.63 -10.60 3.23
N ARG A 49 -10.98 -9.61 2.41
CA ARG A 49 -10.02 -8.83 1.63
C ARG A 49 -9.74 -7.53 2.38
N PRO A 50 -8.52 -6.96 2.29
CA PRO A 50 -8.21 -5.70 2.92
C PRO A 50 -9.04 -4.57 2.32
N VAL A 51 -9.31 -3.53 3.11
CA VAL A 51 -9.91 -2.28 2.63
C VAL A 51 -8.80 -1.34 2.19
N ASP A 52 -8.84 -0.91 0.92
CA ASP A 52 -7.86 0.04 0.40
C ASP A 52 -8.07 1.44 0.99
N VAL A 53 -7.01 1.99 1.58
CA VAL A 53 -6.96 3.35 2.11
C VAL A 53 -6.18 4.20 1.12
N PRO A 54 -6.81 5.16 0.43
CA PRO A 54 -6.13 6.02 -0.52
C PRO A 54 -5.19 6.97 0.23
N ILE A 55 -3.92 6.96 -0.16
CA ILE A 55 -2.86 7.82 0.37
C ILE A 55 -2.60 8.94 -0.62
N TYR A 56 -2.56 10.15 -0.08
CA TYR A 56 -2.22 11.38 -0.76
C TYR A 56 -0.89 11.88 -0.23
N VAL A 57 -0.05 12.34 -1.14
CA VAL A 57 1.28 12.86 -0.82
C VAL A 57 1.41 14.24 -1.44
N LYS A 58 1.87 15.21 -0.67
CA LYS A 58 2.32 16.50 -1.19
C LYS A 58 3.83 16.59 -1.01
N ILE A 59 4.54 16.84 -2.10
CA ILE A 59 5.98 17.00 -2.11
C ILE A 59 6.27 18.39 -2.68
N THR A 60 6.97 19.21 -1.92
CA THR A 60 7.51 20.48 -2.41
C THR A 60 9.00 20.31 -2.62
N ILE A 61 9.48 20.70 -3.80
CA ILE A 61 10.90 20.62 -4.17
C ILE A 61 11.41 21.96 -4.65
N GLU A 62 12.68 22.21 -4.38
CA GLU A 62 13.47 23.28 -5.00
C GLU A 62 14.27 22.68 -6.16
N PRO A 63 14.06 23.12 -7.41
CA PRO A 63 14.74 22.56 -8.57
C PRO A 63 16.19 23.07 -8.64
N LEU A 64 17.13 22.17 -8.85
CA LEU A 64 18.54 22.49 -9.10
C LEU A 64 18.87 22.37 -10.60
N THR A 65 20.07 22.80 -10.99
CA THR A 65 20.54 22.74 -12.37
C THR A 65 20.45 21.32 -12.94
N GLY A 66 19.61 21.14 -13.96
CA GLY A 66 19.37 19.84 -14.60
C GLY A 66 18.04 19.17 -14.21
N TYR A 67 17.22 19.80 -13.37
CA TYR A 67 15.86 19.34 -13.10
C TYR A 67 15.01 19.33 -14.38
N THR A 68 14.21 18.28 -14.55
CA THR A 68 13.25 18.16 -15.65
C THR A 68 11.92 17.62 -15.13
N SER A 69 10.84 17.83 -15.89
CA SER A 69 9.52 17.25 -15.58
C SER A 69 9.55 15.72 -15.50
N GLN A 70 10.44 15.07 -16.26
CA GLN A 70 10.65 13.62 -16.18
C GLN A 70 11.12 13.19 -14.79
N VAL A 71 12.04 13.93 -14.16
CA VAL A 71 12.48 13.66 -12.78
C VAL A 71 11.30 13.77 -11.82
N GLY A 72 10.43 14.77 -12.01
CA GLY A 72 9.18 14.88 -11.23
C GLY A 72 8.26 13.67 -11.34
N GLU A 73 8.07 13.13 -12.55
CA GLU A 73 7.26 11.92 -12.75
C GLU A 73 7.92 10.67 -12.17
N GLU A 74 9.25 10.54 -12.26
CA GLU A 74 9.99 9.46 -11.62
C GLU A 74 9.84 9.47 -10.09
N ILE A 75 9.87 10.66 -9.46
CA ILE A 75 9.63 10.80 -8.01
C ILE A 75 8.24 10.28 -7.64
N LYS A 76 7.20 10.71 -8.38
CA LYS A 76 5.83 10.26 -8.11
C LYS A 76 5.70 8.74 -8.31
N ALA A 77 6.30 8.19 -9.37
CA ALA A 77 6.29 6.77 -9.63
C ALA A 77 6.97 5.99 -8.49
N ALA A 78 8.15 6.40 -8.05
CA ALA A 78 8.88 5.75 -6.96
C ALA A 78 8.12 5.78 -5.63
N VAL A 79 7.52 6.92 -5.28
CA VAL A 79 6.73 7.08 -4.05
C VAL A 79 5.46 6.23 -4.10
N SER A 80 4.73 6.25 -5.22
CA SER A 80 3.51 5.43 -5.38
C SER A 80 3.82 3.93 -5.30
N ALA A 81 4.90 3.48 -5.96
CA ALA A 81 5.33 2.09 -5.93
C ALA A 81 5.72 1.66 -4.52
N TYR A 82 6.43 2.50 -3.77
CA TYR A 82 6.75 2.23 -2.37
C TYR A 82 5.50 2.03 -1.52
N ILE A 83 4.53 2.97 -1.58
CA ILE A 83 3.29 2.88 -0.78
C ILE A 83 2.51 1.61 -1.14
N ASN A 84 2.38 1.30 -2.43
CA ASN A 84 1.67 0.11 -2.90
C ASN A 84 2.41 -1.22 -2.60
N SER A 85 3.68 -1.16 -2.17
CA SER A 85 4.45 -2.34 -1.75
C SER A 85 4.37 -2.64 -0.25
N LEU A 86 3.72 -1.75 0.52
CA LEU A 86 3.52 -1.95 1.95
C LEU A 86 2.55 -3.12 2.18
N ALA A 87 2.86 -3.95 3.17
CA ALA A 87 1.97 -5.04 3.57
C ALA A 87 0.67 -4.49 4.19
N ILE A 88 -0.39 -5.31 4.17
CA ILE A 88 -1.64 -5.02 4.88
C ILE A 88 -1.36 -4.70 6.35
N GLY A 89 -1.95 -3.62 6.85
CA GLY A 89 -1.76 -3.12 8.22
C GLY A 89 -0.44 -2.41 8.47
N ALA A 90 0.40 -2.20 7.45
CA ALA A 90 1.62 -1.42 7.60
C ALA A 90 1.30 0.08 7.50
N SER A 91 1.58 0.83 8.57
CA SER A 91 1.47 2.28 8.58
C SER A 91 2.43 2.93 7.57
N VAL A 92 1.97 4.02 6.94
CA VAL A 92 2.80 4.85 6.06
C VAL A 92 3.56 5.86 6.93
N LEU A 93 4.87 5.64 7.05
CA LEU A 93 5.74 6.49 7.87
C LEU A 93 6.36 7.59 7.03
N LEU A 94 6.19 8.84 7.45
CA LEU A 94 6.68 10.02 6.73
C LEU A 94 8.18 9.91 6.42
N SER A 95 8.97 9.52 7.42
CA SER A 95 10.42 9.34 7.30
C SER A 95 10.82 8.30 6.27
N ARG A 96 10.01 7.25 6.07
CA ARG A 96 10.31 6.21 5.08
C ARG A 96 9.92 6.62 3.67
N VAL A 97 8.96 7.54 3.50
CA VAL A 97 8.57 8.09 2.18
C VAL A 97 9.66 9.02 1.61
N TYR A 98 10.47 9.66 2.45
CA TYR A 98 11.63 10.43 2.00
C TYR A 98 12.67 9.59 1.25
N SER A 99 12.80 8.31 1.57
CA SER A 99 13.76 7.41 0.91
C SER A 99 13.45 7.20 -0.58
N PRO A 100 12.25 6.71 -0.98
CA PRO A 100 11.89 6.59 -2.39
C PRO A 100 11.70 7.93 -3.09
N ALA A 101 11.33 9.00 -2.37
CA ALA A 101 11.25 10.35 -2.94
C ALA A 101 12.63 10.91 -3.34
N ASN A 102 13.71 10.44 -2.69
CA ASN A 102 15.08 10.71 -3.10
C ASN A 102 15.56 9.61 -4.05
N LEU A 103 15.30 9.78 -5.35
CA LEU A 103 15.56 8.81 -6.43
C LEU A 103 16.99 8.27 -6.47
N GLY A 104 17.32 7.31 -5.60
CA GLY A 104 18.59 6.59 -5.57
C GLY A 104 19.82 7.46 -5.30
N VAL A 105 19.99 7.90 -4.05
CA VAL A 105 21.19 8.65 -3.59
C VAL A 105 22.51 7.87 -3.78
N VAL A 106 22.44 6.55 -3.97
CA VAL A 106 23.60 5.64 -3.93
C VAL A 106 24.35 5.44 -5.25
N SER A 107 23.93 6.00 -6.38
CA SER A 107 24.73 5.91 -7.61
C SER A 107 24.47 7.04 -8.61
N GLY A 108 24.45 8.28 -8.10
CA GLY A 108 24.27 9.43 -8.96
C GLY A 108 22.87 9.55 -9.56
N GLY A 109 21.85 9.07 -8.84
CA GLY A 109 20.46 9.24 -9.23
C GLY A 109 20.02 10.70 -9.31
N ASN A 110 18.80 10.90 -9.78
CA ASN A 110 18.26 12.23 -10.10
C ASN A 110 18.04 13.11 -8.85
N ALA A 111 18.21 12.56 -7.65
CA ALA A 111 18.16 13.29 -6.37
C ALA A 111 19.14 14.48 -6.27
N ARG A 112 20.18 14.55 -7.12
CA ARG A 112 21.09 15.71 -7.18
C ARG A 112 20.48 16.95 -7.86
N TYR A 113 19.37 16.77 -8.57
CA TYR A 113 18.74 17.80 -9.39
C TYR A 113 17.61 18.53 -8.67
N TYR A 114 17.33 18.20 -7.41
CA TYR A 114 16.32 18.85 -6.61
C TYR A 114 16.58 18.64 -5.13
N ASP A 115 16.12 19.57 -4.30
CA ASP A 115 16.05 19.40 -2.86
C ASP A 115 14.60 19.32 -2.42
N ILE A 116 14.26 18.36 -1.54
CA ILE A 116 12.91 18.25 -0.99
C ILE A 116 12.80 19.20 0.21
N THR A 117 12.01 20.26 0.06
CA THR A 117 11.80 21.28 1.10
C THR A 117 10.64 20.92 2.02
N GLU A 118 9.63 20.23 1.51
CA GLU A 118 8.47 19.80 2.28
C GLU A 118 7.96 18.44 1.77
N LEU A 119 7.57 17.56 2.71
CA LEU A 119 6.85 16.34 2.40
C LEU A 119 5.73 16.17 3.41
N LEU A 120 4.50 16.02 2.92
CA LEU A 120 3.30 15.80 3.72
C LEU A 120 2.56 14.58 3.19
N ILE A 121 1.96 13.80 4.08
CA ILE A 121 1.16 12.62 3.73
C ILE A 121 -0.19 12.67 4.45
N GLY A 122 -1.20 12.03 3.87
CA GLY A 122 -2.53 11.95 4.45
C GLY A 122 -3.45 11.01 3.69
N THR A 123 -4.70 10.90 4.14
CA THR A 123 -5.74 10.06 3.51
C THR A 123 -6.67 10.83 2.59
N SER A 124 -6.44 12.13 2.42
CA SER A 124 -7.18 12.99 1.50
C SER A 124 -6.30 14.13 0.99
N ALA A 125 -6.63 14.69 -0.19
CA ALA A 125 -5.85 15.75 -0.82
C ALA A 125 -5.71 17.03 0.04
N GLY A 126 -6.73 17.35 0.86
CA GLY A 126 -6.71 18.50 1.76
C GLY A 126 -6.26 18.18 3.20
N GLY A 127 -6.08 16.90 3.52
CA GLY A 127 -5.75 16.41 4.86
C GLY A 127 -4.31 15.92 4.99
N VAL A 128 -3.40 16.39 4.14
CA VAL A 128 -1.97 16.04 4.20
C VAL A 128 -1.27 16.81 5.32
N ALA A 129 -0.44 16.12 6.09
CA ALA A 129 0.33 16.71 7.18
C ALA A 129 1.72 16.06 7.30
N ALA A 130 2.62 16.69 8.05
CA ALA A 130 3.92 16.12 8.41
C ALA A 130 3.77 15.12 9.56
N ALA A 131 2.93 14.11 9.35
CA ALA A 131 2.58 13.08 10.33
C ALA A 131 2.55 11.71 9.67
N ASN A 132 2.63 10.64 10.48
CA ASN A 132 2.46 9.28 9.98
C ASN A 132 0.97 9.02 9.72
N VAL A 133 0.68 8.14 8.75
CA VAL A 133 -0.67 7.63 8.52
C VAL A 133 -0.75 6.21 9.06
N ASP A 134 -1.53 6.03 10.11
CA ASP A 134 -1.80 4.71 10.67
C ASP A 134 -2.79 3.95 9.81
N ILE A 135 -2.43 2.70 9.47
CA ILE A 135 -3.25 1.79 8.68
C ILE A 135 -3.71 0.68 9.61
N ALA A 136 -5.02 0.45 9.68
CA ALA A 136 -5.57 -0.61 10.53
C ALA A 136 -5.14 -2.00 10.01
N PHE A 137 -5.17 -3.01 10.88
CA PHE A 137 -4.71 -4.37 10.53
C PHE A 137 -5.47 -5.01 9.36
N ASP A 138 -6.67 -4.50 9.05
CA ASP A 138 -7.55 -4.94 7.97
C ASP A 138 -7.56 -4.00 6.76
N GLN A 139 -6.66 -3.02 6.74
CA GLN A 139 -6.53 -2.03 5.69
C GLN A 139 -5.21 -2.17 4.94
N SER A 140 -5.20 -1.79 3.67
CA SER A 140 -4.00 -1.69 2.84
C SER A 140 -3.81 -0.26 2.36
N ALA A 141 -2.57 0.23 2.36
CA ALA A 141 -2.27 1.54 1.81
C ALA A 141 -2.25 1.48 0.28
N SER A 142 -2.98 2.37 -0.39
CA SER A 142 -3.01 2.47 -1.84
C SER A 142 -2.70 3.89 -2.30
N CYS A 143 -1.80 4.06 -3.26
CA CYS A 143 -1.43 5.36 -3.80
C CYS A 143 -1.39 5.34 -5.31
N ALA A 144 -2.24 6.14 -5.94
CA ALA A 144 -2.14 6.45 -7.37
C ALA A 144 -1.13 7.59 -7.59
N VAL A 145 -0.42 7.57 -8.72
CA VAL A 145 0.49 8.67 -9.12
C VAL A 145 -0.25 10.02 -9.15
N SER A 146 -1.54 10.02 -9.52
CA SER A 146 -2.41 11.21 -9.50
C SER A 146 -2.69 11.78 -8.12
N ASN A 147 -2.52 10.98 -7.05
CA ASN A 147 -2.70 11.42 -5.66
C ASN A 147 -1.45 12.11 -5.09
N ILE A 148 -0.36 12.16 -5.88
CA ILE A 148 0.89 12.78 -5.51
C ILE A 148 0.95 14.17 -6.15
N ASN A 149 0.77 15.19 -5.32
CA ASN A 149 0.93 16.59 -5.72
C ASN A 149 2.38 17.02 -5.54
N LEU A 150 3.09 17.19 -6.65
CA LEU A 150 4.47 17.67 -6.67
C LEU A 150 4.48 19.16 -7.04
N VAL A 151 4.94 19.99 -6.11
CA VAL A 151 5.05 21.45 -6.25
C VAL A 151 6.51 21.82 -6.39
N VAL A 152 6.83 22.62 -7.40
CA VAL A 152 8.17 23.18 -7.62
C VAL A 152 8.16 24.63 -7.12
N SER A 153 9.04 24.95 -6.18
CA SER A 153 9.19 26.30 -5.60
C SER A 153 10.31 27.09 -6.25
#